data_AF-A0A959E7C6-F1
#
_entry.id   AF-A0A959E7C6-F1
#
_cell.length_a   1.000
_cell.length_b   1.000
_cell.length_c   1.000
_cell.angle_alpha   90.00
_cell.angle_beta   90.00
_cell.angle_gamma   90.00
#
_symmetry.space_group_name_H-M   'P 1'
#
loop_
_entity.id
_entity.type
_entity.pdbx_description
1 polymer ?
#
loop_
_entity_poly.entity_id
_entity_poly.type
_entity_poly.pdbx_seq_one_letter_code
_entity_poly.pdbx_strand_id
1 'polypeptide(L)' 'MTQDSIGLTAWQFAEQKVPVEIVYRTPYNKTAVENGIIRDVFSFQDNELLILESGLPILMQSIVHMQAMPVMG' A
#
# COMPACT_ATOMS: atom_id res chain seq x y z
N MET A 1 -4.17 -10.64 -8.79
CA MET A 1 -4.98 -9.79 -7.89
C MET A 1 -5.77 -8.83 -8.75
N THR A 2 -7.07 -8.70 -8.52
CA THR A 2 -7.90 -7.64 -9.11
C THR A 2 -7.70 -6.34 -8.32
N GLN A 3 -8.01 -5.17 -8.87
CA GLN A 3 -7.84 -3.88 -8.18
C GLN A 3 -8.62 -3.84 -6.84
N ASP A 4 -9.80 -4.44 -6.80
CA ASP A 4 -10.64 -4.58 -5.59
C ASP A 4 -9.95 -5.38 -4.48
N SER A 5 -9.13 -6.37 -4.83
CA SER A 5 -8.40 -7.18 -3.85
C SER A 5 -7.27 -6.40 -3.17
N ILE A 6 -6.63 -5.45 -3.88
CA ILE A 6 -5.57 -4.61 -3.30
C ILE A 6 -6.16 -3.60 -2.32
N GLY A 7 -7.30 -2.98 -2.65
CA GLY A 7 -7.99 -2.05 -1.76
C GLY A 7 -8.39 -2.71 -0.43
N LEU A 8 -9.03 -3.88 -0.48
CA LEU A 8 -9.40 -4.63 0.72
C LEU A 8 -8.18 -5.03 1.57
N THR A 9 -7.10 -5.48 0.94
CA THR A 9 -5.86 -5.84 1.63
C THR A 9 -5.19 -4.62 2.29
N ALA A 10 -5.17 -3.47 1.61
CA ALA A 10 -4.62 -2.23 2.15
C ALA A 10 -5.37 -1.79 3.42
N TRP A 11 -6.71 -1.86 3.42
CA TRP A 11 -7.54 -1.58 4.59
C TRP A 11 -7.26 -2.54 5.74
N GLN A 12 -7.20 -3.84 5.48
CA GLN A 12 -6.89 -4.85 6.50
C GLN A 12 -5.53 -4.60 7.17
N PHE A 13 -4.52 -4.25 6.39
CA PHE A 13 -3.20 -3.92 6.94
C PHE A 13 -3.18 -2.59 7.68
N ALA A 14 -3.96 -1.60 7.24
CA ALA A 14 -4.13 -0.33 7.95
C ALA A 14 -4.78 -0.54 9.33
N GLU A 15 -5.79 -1.41 9.43
CA GLU A 15 -6.45 -1.77 10.70
C GLU A 15 -5.54 -2.54 11.63
N GLN A 16 -4.80 -3.53 11.12
CA GLN A 16 -3.93 -4.39 11.93
C GLN A 16 -2.60 -3.75 12.31
N LYS A 17 -2.24 -2.60 11.71
CA LYS A 17 -0.96 -1.90 11.94
C LYS A 17 0.26 -2.82 11.80
N VAL A 18 0.21 -3.74 10.83
CA VAL A 18 1.32 -4.66 10.54
C VAL A 18 2.34 -4.00 9.60
N PRO A 19 3.64 -4.31 9.73
CA PRO A 19 4.62 -3.93 8.74
C PRO A 19 4.34 -4.61 7.41
N VAL A 20 4.38 -3.86 6.31
CA VAL A 20 4.12 -4.33 4.96
C VAL A 20 5.26 -3.96 4.02
N GLU A 21 5.46 -4.81 3.01
CA GLU A 21 6.23 -4.50 1.81
C GLU A 21 5.25 -4.17 0.68
N ILE A 22 5.45 -3.03 0.04
CA ILE A 22 4.62 -2.52 -1.05
C ILE A 22 5.48 -2.38 -2.30
N VAL A 23 5.10 -3.10 -3.36
CA VAL A 23 5.72 -2.99 -4.68
C VAL A 23 4.79 -2.22 -5.60
N TYR A 24 5.25 -1.09 -6.14
CA TYR A 24 4.42 -0.22 -6.97
C TYR A 24 5.19 0.39 -8.15
N ARG A 25 4.45 0.85 -9.16
CA ARG A 25 4.99 1.55 -10.32
C ARG A 25 5.02 3.06 -10.07
N THR A 26 6.22 3.63 -10.16
CA THR A 26 6.41 5.09 -10.13
C THR A 26 5.84 5.76 -11.39
N PRO A 27 5.64 7.10 -11.38
CA PRO A 27 5.21 7.86 -12.56
C PRO A 27 6.13 7.71 -13.77
N TYR A 28 7.41 7.35 -13.56
CA TYR A 28 8.38 7.11 -14.63
C TYR A 28 8.40 5.64 -15.11
N ASN A 29 7.36 4.88 -14.78
CA ASN A 29 7.20 3.45 -15.13
C ASN A 29 8.34 2.54 -14.61
N LYS A 30 9.01 2.95 -13.52
CA LYS A 30 9.96 2.12 -12.78
C LYS A 30 9.28 1.47 -11.59
N THR A 31 9.70 0.26 -11.22
CA THR A 31 9.26 -0.41 -9.99
C THR A 31 10.02 0.14 -8.78
N ALA A 32 9.29 0.46 -7.72
CA ALA A 32 9.81 0.81 -6.40
C ALA A 32 9.28 -0.17 -5.36
N VAL A 33 10.03 -0.32 -4.27
CA VAL A 33 9.67 -1.14 -3.11
C VAL A 33 9.76 -0.24 -1.88
N GLU A 34 8.69 -0.20 -1.10
CA GLU A 34 8.63 0.56 0.15
C GLU A 34 8.15 -0.34 1.28
N ASN A 35 8.79 -0.17 2.43
CA ASN A 35 8.47 -0.92 3.64
C ASN A 35 7.96 0.05 4.70
N GLY A 36 6.89 -0.33 5.39
CA GLY A 36 6.35 0.50 6.46
C GLY A 36 5.04 -0.01 7.01
N ILE A 37 4.42 0.79 7.87
CA ILE A 37 3.07 0.54 8.38
C ILE A 37 2.11 1.44 7.64
N ILE A 38 0.97 0.89 7.21
CA ILE A 38 -0.09 1.68 6.59
C ILE A 38 -0.82 2.46 7.68
N ARG A 39 -0.74 3.78 7.58
CA ARG A 39 -1.41 4.69 8.49
C ARG A 39 -2.90 4.74 8.19
N ASP A 40 -3.25 4.97 6.93
CA ASP A 40 -4.64 5.20 6.50
C ASP A 40 -4.78 5.01 4.97
N VAL A 41 -6.02 4.86 4.51
CA VAL A 41 -6.39 4.73 3.10
C VAL A 41 -7.47 5.77 2.78
N PHE A 42 -7.23 6.59 1.76
CA PHE A 42 -8.12 7.67 1.34
C PHE A 42 -8.66 7.42 -0.05
N SER A 43 -9.97 7.57 -0.21
CA SER A 43 -10.59 7.68 -1.52
C SER A 43 -10.84 9.17 -1.81
N PHE A 44 -10.24 9.68 -2.87
CA PHE A 44 -10.43 11.06 -3.33
C PHE A 44 -10.80 11.06 -4.81
N GLN A 45 -12.01 11.54 -5.11
CA GLN A 45 -12.61 11.46 -6.44
C GLN A 45 -12.58 10.00 -6.94
N ASP A 46 -11.85 9.75 -8.03
CA ASP A 46 -11.70 8.43 -8.66
C ASP A 46 -10.35 7.76 -8.32
N ASN A 47 -9.59 8.30 -7.37
CA ASN A 47 -8.30 7.76 -6.96
C ASN A 47 -8.34 7.27 -5.53
N GLU A 48 -7.68 6.14 -5.29
CA GLU A 48 -7.43 5.63 -3.96
C GLU A 48 -5.95 5.79 -3.63
N LEU A 49 -5.68 6.28 -2.43
CA LEU A 49 -4.34 6.53 -1.90
C LEU A 49 -4.16 5.75 -0.61
N LEU A 50 -3.00 5.13 -0.47
CA LEU A 50 -2.51 4.57 0.77
C LEU A 50 -1.45 5.50 1.34
N ILE A 51 -1.51 5.79 2.64
CA ILE A 51 -0.50 6.60 3.32
C ILE A 51 0.26 5.75 4.32
N LEU A 52 1.59 5.73 4.23
CA LEU A 52 2.46 5.12 5.23
C LEU A 52 2.62 6.03 6.46
N GLU A 53 3.02 5.47 7.60
CA GLU A 53 3.36 6.25 8.80
C GLU A 53 4.51 7.25 8.57
N SER A 54 5.40 6.97 7.61
CA SER A 54 6.42 7.92 7.14
C SER A 54 5.84 9.18 6.49
N GLY A 55 4.53 9.18 6.18
CA GLY A 55 3.83 10.23 5.47
C GLY A 55 3.86 10.06 3.94
N LEU A 56 4.48 9.00 3.41
CA LEU A 56 4.56 8.74 1.97
C LEU A 56 3.18 8.33 1.41
N PRO A 57 2.63 9.08 0.44
CA PRO A 57 1.45 8.66 -0.31
C PRO A 57 1.80 7.72 -1.46
N ILE A 58 1.04 6.64 -1.62
CA ILE A 58 1.15 5.67 -2.72
C ILE A 58 -0.24 5.53 -3.38
N LEU A 59 -0.30 5.71 -4.70
CA LEU A 59 -1.53 5.49 -5.47
C LEU A 59 -1.87 4.01 -5.53
N MET A 60 -3.07 3.63 -5.11
CA MET A 60 -3.50 2.24 -5.03
C MET A 60 -3.43 1.56 -6.41
N GLN A 61 -3.83 2.26 -7.48
CA GLN A 61 -3.77 1.75 -8.85
C GLN A 61 -2.34 1.52 -9.37
N SER A 62 -1.33 2.08 -8.69
CA SER A 62 0.07 1.87 -9.04
C SER A 62 0.65 0.64 -8.35
N ILE A 63 -0.03 0.09 -7.34
CA ILE A 63 0.44 -1.06 -6.57
C ILE A 63 0.34 -2.31 -7.43
N VAL A 64 1.47 -2.99 -7.55
CA VAL A 64 1.61 -4.26 -8.27
C VAL A 64 1.41 -5.42 -7.30
N HIS A 65 1.98 -5.30 -6.10
CA HIS A 65 1.96 -6.32 -5.06
C HIS A 65 2.07 -5.69 -3.68
N MET A 66 1.44 -6.32 -2.69
CA MET A 66 1.51 -5.92 -1.28
C MET A 66 1.43 -7.15 -0.40
N GLN A 67 2.27 -7.21 0.64
CA GLN A 67 2.28 -8.31 1.58
C GLN A 67 2.71 -7.86 2.98
N ALA A 68 2.21 -8.54 4.01
CA ALA A 68 2.72 -8.38 5.37
C ALA A 68 4.16 -8.91 5.44
N MET A 69 5.04 -8.16 6.08
CA MET A 69 6.39 -8.63 6.38
C MET A 69 6.33 -9.64 7.53
N PRO A 70 7.17 -10.69 7.51
CA PRO A 70 7.26 -11.62 8.63
C PRO A 70 7.75 -10.86 9.87
N VAL A 71 7.00 -10.97 10.96
CA VAL A 71 7.45 -10.50 12.27
C VAL A 71 8.48 -11.52 12.75
N MET A 72 9.76 -11.16 12.74
CA MET A 72 10.80 -11.99 13.34
C MET A 72 10.56 -12.01 14.86
N GLY A 73 10.18 -13.18 15.37
CA GLY A 73 10.02 -13.46 16.81
C GLY A 73 11.33 -13.85 17.49
#